data_AF-A0A0B5H030-F1
#
_entry.id   AF-A0A0B5H030-F1
#
_cell.length_a   1.000
_cell.length_b   1.000
_cell.length_c   1.000
_cell.angle_alpha   90.00
_cell.angle_beta   90.00
_cell.angle_gamma   90.00
#
_symmetry.space_group_name_H-M   'P 1'
#
loop_
_entity.id
_entity.type
_entity.pdbx_description
1 polymer ?
#
loop_
_entity_poly.entity_id
_entity_poly.type
_entity_poly.pdbx_seq_one_letter_code
_entity_poly.pdbx_strand_id
1 'polypeptide(L)'
;MFDARDKAHDGKVSGLTRTMKKWAESNNVPVRSFHMETMVYNYFEEKARRGEPVPDTYQEMTREFVQTLPNRVNNRTKEPVYEETVDDGMSRSDRRKAAKQAKKAREKLDEAKRLKEEGKTKQAKEELQDVHGDDFNSD
;
A
#
# COMPACT_ATOMS: atom_id res chain seq x y z
N MET A 1 -7.81 17.18 -6.85
CA MET A 1 -6.89 16.28 -7.58
C MET A 1 -7.14 14.82 -7.28
N PHE A 2 -7.23 14.43 -6.00
CA PHE A 2 -7.51 13.05 -5.59
C PHE A 2 -8.77 12.48 -6.27
N ASP A 3 -9.91 13.17 -6.18
CA ASP A 3 -11.18 12.71 -6.78
C ASP A 3 -11.14 12.55 -8.30
N ALA A 4 -10.42 13.43 -9.00
CA ALA A 4 -10.28 13.34 -10.45
C ALA A 4 -9.46 12.11 -10.86
N ARG A 5 -8.42 11.79 -10.08
CA ARG A 5 -7.60 10.60 -10.29
C ARG A 5 -8.33 9.33 -9.86
N ASP A 6 -9.10 9.38 -8.78
CA ASP A 6 -9.94 8.26 -8.36
C ASP A 6 -10.97 7.91 -9.43
N LYS A 7 -11.63 8.92 -10.01
CA LYS A 7 -12.52 8.74 -11.17
C LYS A 7 -11.81 8.19 -12.40
N ALA A 8 -10.59 8.64 -12.69
CA ALA A 8 -9.79 8.15 -13.82
C ALA A 8 -9.31 6.70 -13.66
N HIS A 9 -9.38 6.14 -12.44
CA HIS A 9 -9.01 4.77 -12.13
C HIS A 9 -10.16 4.00 -11.48
N ASP A 10 -11.41 4.32 -11.80
CA ASP A 10 -12.61 3.58 -11.37
C ASP A 10 -12.72 3.33 -9.84
N GLY A 11 -12.31 4.31 -9.03
CA GLY A 11 -12.36 4.19 -7.57
C GLY A 11 -11.19 3.43 -6.93
N LYS A 12 -10.23 2.92 -7.74
CA LYS A 12 -9.10 2.11 -7.25
C LYS A 12 -8.17 2.89 -6.32
N VAL A 13 -8.06 4.21 -6.47
CA VAL A 13 -7.19 5.05 -5.61
C VAL A 13 -7.76 5.08 -4.19
N SER A 14 -9.05 5.36 -4.06
CA SER A 14 -9.74 5.42 -2.77
C SER A 14 -9.88 4.04 -2.14
N GLY A 15 -10.05 2.99 -2.95
CA GLY A 15 -10.03 1.59 -2.51
C GLY A 15 -8.69 1.22 -1.88
N LEU A 16 -7.59 1.38 -2.63
CA LEU A 16 -6.24 1.07 -2.12
C LEU A 16 -5.88 1.93 -0.90
N THR A 17 -6.26 3.21 -0.90
CA THR A 17 -6.05 4.12 0.23
C THR A 17 -6.71 3.59 1.51
N ARG A 18 -7.96 3.13 1.42
CA ARG A 18 -8.68 2.56 2.56
C ARG A 18 -8.00 1.29 3.08
N THR A 19 -7.64 0.38 2.18
CA THR A 19 -6.92 -0.86 2.55
C THR A 19 -5.61 -0.55 3.27
N MET A 20 -4.80 0.37 2.74
CA MET A 20 -3.48 0.66 3.31
C MET A 20 -3.55 1.45 4.62
N LYS A 21 -4.56 2.31 4.80
CA LYS A 21 -4.83 2.97 6.08
C LYS A 21 -5.24 1.94 7.15
N LYS A 22 -6.15 1.03 6.81
CA LYS A 22 -6.58 -0.06 7.71
C LYS A 22 -5.41 -0.95 8.09
N TRP A 23 -4.60 -1.37 7.13
CA TRP A 23 -3.38 -2.15 7.38
C TRP A 23 -2.45 -1.44 8.37
N ALA A 24 -2.20 -0.15 8.16
CA ALA A 24 -1.32 0.64 9.01
C ALA A 24 -1.85 0.73 10.45
N GLU A 25 -3.15 0.94 10.61
CA GLU A 25 -3.84 0.97 11.90
C GLU A 25 -3.76 -0.40 12.62
N SER A 26 -4.21 -1.47 11.97
CA SER A 26 -4.20 -2.83 12.53
C SER A 26 -2.80 -3.31 12.91
N ASN A 27 -1.76 -2.89 12.17
CA ASN A 27 -0.39 -3.29 12.41
C ASN A 27 0.44 -2.28 13.23
N ASN A 28 -0.20 -1.24 13.80
CA ASN A 28 0.45 -0.18 14.59
C ASN A 28 1.66 0.44 13.85
N VAL A 29 1.50 0.65 12.54
CA VAL A 29 2.49 1.25 11.66
C VAL A 29 2.42 2.76 11.85
N PRO A 30 3.53 3.44 12.23
CA PRO A 30 3.50 4.87 12.57
C PRO A 30 3.52 5.76 11.32
N VAL A 31 2.57 5.54 10.41
CA VAL A 31 2.35 6.33 9.20
C VAL A 31 1.01 7.04 9.36
N ARG A 32 1.01 8.37 9.27
CA ARG A 32 -0.23 9.15 9.36
C ARG A 32 -1.14 8.84 8.16
N SER A 33 -2.45 8.89 8.39
CA SER A 33 -3.47 8.64 7.36
C SER A 33 -3.23 9.46 6.08
N PHE A 34 -2.98 10.76 6.21
CA PHE A 34 -2.69 11.65 5.07
C PHE A 34 -1.37 11.32 4.35
N HIS A 35 -0.34 10.90 5.09
CA HIS A 35 0.93 10.45 4.50
C HIS A 35 0.72 9.19 3.66
N MET A 36 -0.06 8.22 4.16
CA MET A 36 -0.41 7.02 3.40
C MET A 36 -1.20 7.34 2.13
N GLU A 37 -2.20 8.23 2.22
CA GLU A 37 -2.99 8.69 1.09
C GLU A 37 -2.12 9.35 0.01
N THR A 38 -1.17 10.18 0.43
CA THR A 38 -0.21 10.82 -0.49
C THR A 38 0.70 9.78 -1.16
N MET A 39 1.18 8.78 -0.41
CA MET A 39 1.98 7.69 -1.00
C MET A 39 1.19 6.89 -2.04
N VAL A 40 -0.09 6.61 -1.78
CA VAL A 40 -0.98 5.94 -2.73
C VAL A 40 -1.21 6.83 -3.96
N TYR A 41 -1.52 8.11 -3.77
CA TYR A 41 -1.67 9.04 -4.89
C TYR A 41 -0.42 9.06 -5.79
N ASN A 42 0.77 9.20 -5.19
CA ASN A 42 2.04 9.24 -5.92
C ASN A 42 2.31 7.93 -6.67
N TYR A 43 1.89 6.78 -6.15
CA TYR A 43 1.97 5.50 -6.86
C TYR A 43 1.19 5.51 -8.19
N PHE A 44 -0.05 6.00 -8.18
CA PHE A 44 -0.85 6.13 -9.41
C PHE A 44 -0.32 7.22 -10.34
N GLU A 45 0.21 8.31 -9.79
CA GLU A 45 0.83 9.40 -10.55
C GLU A 45 2.08 8.94 -11.29
N GLU A 46 2.97 8.20 -10.61
CA GLU A 46 4.15 7.59 -11.20
C GLU A 46 3.82 6.62 -12.33
N LYS A 47 2.79 5.76 -12.15
CA LYS A 47 2.34 4.83 -13.19
C LYS A 47 1.82 5.55 -14.42
N ALA A 48 0.93 6.53 -14.22
CA ALA A 48 0.39 7.34 -15.30
C ALA A 48 1.50 8.07 -16.08
N ARG A 49 2.49 8.64 -15.38
CA ARG A 49 3.62 9.33 -15.99
C ARG A 49 4.53 8.40 -16.80
N ARG A 50 4.66 7.14 -16.39
CA ARG A 50 5.46 6.12 -17.10
C ARG A 50 4.69 5.36 -18.18
N GLY A 51 3.38 5.57 -18.28
CA GLY A 51 2.51 4.77 -19.15
C GLY A 51 2.37 3.31 -18.69
N GLU A 52 2.61 3.04 -17.40
CA GLU A 52 2.45 1.70 -16.83
C GLU A 52 0.98 1.45 -16.47
N PRO A 53 0.43 0.25 -16.77
CA PRO A 53 -0.92 -0.08 -16.36
C PRO A 53 -1.03 -0.20 -14.83
N VAL A 54 -2.20 0.16 -14.32
CA VAL A 54 -2.61 -0.17 -12.95
C VAL A 54 -3.15 -1.61 -12.97
N PRO A 55 -2.77 -2.48 -12.01
CA PRO A 55 -3.30 -3.84 -11.96
C PRO A 55 -4.84 -3.89 -11.94
N ASP A 56 -5.38 -4.93 -12.55
CA ASP A 56 -6.82 -5.11 -12.68
C ASP A 56 -7.45 -5.59 -11.37
N THR A 57 -6.72 -6.43 -10.61
CA THR A 57 -7.19 -6.96 -9.34
C THR A 57 -6.68 -6.15 -8.15
N TYR A 58 -7.52 -6.02 -7.12
CA TYR A 58 -7.12 -5.38 -5.86
C TYR A 58 -5.95 -6.10 -5.19
N GLN A 59 -5.90 -7.43 -5.29
CA GLN A 59 -4.81 -8.23 -4.72
C GLN A 59 -3.45 -7.87 -5.35
N GLU A 60 -3.38 -7.81 -6.69
CA GLU A 60 -2.15 -7.46 -7.39
C GLU A 60 -1.77 -6.00 -7.16
N MET A 61 -2.75 -5.09 -7.16
CA MET A 61 -2.54 -3.68 -6.89
C MET A 61 -1.98 -3.43 -5.48
N THR A 62 -2.54 -4.07 -4.45
CA THR A 62 -1.98 -3.99 -3.10
C THR A 62 -0.59 -4.60 -3.04
N ARG A 63 -0.38 -5.76 -3.67
CA ARG A 63 0.95 -6.40 -3.70
C ARG A 63 2.00 -5.50 -4.32
N GLU A 64 1.71 -4.93 -5.48
CA GLU A 64 2.61 -4.02 -6.16
C GLU A 64 2.89 -2.77 -5.31
N PHE A 65 1.85 -2.16 -4.72
CA PHE A 65 2.04 -1.02 -3.83
C PHE A 65 2.90 -1.36 -2.61
N VAL A 66 2.60 -2.46 -1.91
CA VAL A 66 3.33 -2.91 -0.72
C VAL A 66 4.79 -3.23 -1.04
N GLN A 67 5.09 -3.74 -2.24
CA GLN A 67 6.48 -3.94 -2.68
C GLN A 67 7.27 -2.63 -2.74
N THR A 68 6.61 -1.51 -3.08
CA THR A 68 7.24 -0.18 -3.12
C THR A 68 7.24 0.51 -1.75
N LEU A 69 6.36 0.11 -0.84
CA LEU A 69 6.10 0.81 0.42
C LEU A 69 7.33 1.01 1.33
N PRO A 70 8.25 0.04 1.51
CA PRO A 70 9.47 0.27 2.28
C PRO A 70 10.30 1.44 1.74
N ASN A 71 10.37 1.61 0.42
CA ASN A 71 11.09 2.70 -0.20
C ASN A 71 10.31 4.01 -0.06
N ARG A 72 8.99 3.99 -0.26
CA ARG A 72 8.12 5.16 -0.10
C ARG A 72 8.14 5.74 1.31
N VAL A 73 8.17 4.88 2.34
CA VAL A 73 8.28 5.29 3.74
C VAL A 73 9.66 5.87 4.07
N ASN A 74 10.73 5.33 3.48
CA ASN A 74 12.09 5.81 3.76
C ASN A 74 12.39 7.14 3.06
N ASN A 75 11.83 7.33 1.87
CA ASN A 75 11.98 8.53 1.07
C ASN A 75 11.03 9.64 1.53
N ARG A 76 11.40 10.89 1.26
CA ARG A 76 10.49 12.02 1.47
C ARG A 76 9.28 11.86 0.55
N THR A 77 8.10 12.02 1.13
CA THR A 77 6.86 12.00 0.35
C THR A 77 6.43 13.45 0.14
N LYS A 78 6.37 13.87 -1.13
CA LYS A 78 5.89 15.21 -1.49
C LYS A 78 4.39 15.17 -1.75
N GLU A 79 3.68 16.19 -1.26
CA GLU A 79 2.29 16.43 -1.61
C GLU A 79 2.17 16.88 -3.07
N PRO A 80 1.19 16.38 -3.82
CA PRO A 80 1.05 16.68 -5.25
C PRO A 80 0.61 18.11 -5.59
N VAL A 81 0.11 18.90 -4.62
CA VAL A 81 -0.41 20.26 -4.88
C VAL A 81 0.64 21.33 -4.58
N TYR A 82 1.27 21.26 -3.41
CA TYR A 82 2.17 22.32 -2.93
C TYR A 82 3.64 21.89 -2.85
N GLU A 83 3.97 20.66 -3.27
CA GLU A 83 5.30 20.04 -3.12
C GLU A 83 5.83 19.95 -1.68
N GLU A 84 4.99 20.21 -0.68
CA GLU A 84 5.34 20.12 0.74
C GLU A 84 5.61 18.68 1.16
N THR A 85 6.51 18.50 2.12
CA THR A 85 6.86 17.19 2.68
C THR A 85 5.84 16.75 3.71
N VAL A 86 5.08 15.70 3.39
CA VAL A 86 4.05 15.17 4.31
C VAL A 86 4.63 14.24 5.39
N ASP A 87 5.94 13.96 5.34
CA ASP A 87 6.67 13.09 6.26
C ASP A 87 7.41 13.82 7.39
N ASP A 88 7.34 15.16 7.46
CA ASP A 88 8.07 15.96 8.46
C ASP A 88 7.66 15.65 9.91
N GLY A 89 6.45 15.14 10.12
CA GLY A 89 5.96 14.69 11.42
C GLY A 89 6.44 13.30 11.85
N MET A 90 7.23 12.60 11.05
CA MET A 90 7.67 11.22 11.33
C MET A 90 9.12 11.19 11.84
N SER A 91 9.31 10.71 13.06
CA SER A 91 10.66 10.54 13.62
C SER A 91 11.48 9.52 12.83
N ARG A 92 12.81 9.59 12.92
CA ARG A 92 13.70 8.57 12.32
C ARG A 92 13.41 7.16 12.85
N SER A 93 13.01 7.05 14.12
CA SER A 93 12.64 5.77 14.73
C SER A 93 11.35 5.22 14.13
N ASP A 94 10.33 6.07 14.02
CA ASP A 94 9.05 5.71 13.42
C ASP A 94 9.22 5.31 11.96
N ARG A 95 10.05 6.04 11.21
CA ARG A 95 10.39 5.69 9.82
C ARG A 95 10.99 4.30 9.70
N ARG A 96 11.97 3.97 10.56
CA ARG A 96 12.57 2.62 10.60
C ARG A 96 11.54 1.55 10.97
N LYS A 97 10.67 1.83 11.93
CA LYS A 97 9.59 0.92 12.35
C LYS A 97 8.60 0.68 11.20
N ALA A 98 8.15 1.75 10.55
CA ALA A 98 7.24 1.68 9.42
C ALA A 98 7.85 0.94 8.23
N ALA A 99 9.11 1.21 7.89
CA ALA A 99 9.82 0.49 6.84
C ALA A 99 9.99 -1.01 7.18
N LYS A 100 10.25 -1.35 8.45
CA LYS A 100 10.33 -2.75 8.90
C LYS A 100 8.97 -3.46 8.75
N GLN A 101 7.88 -2.82 9.12
CA GLN A 101 6.54 -3.38 8.96
C GLN A 101 6.14 -3.54 7.50
N ALA A 102 6.46 -2.55 6.65
CA ALA A 102 6.26 -2.63 5.21
C ALA A 102 7.04 -3.80 4.58
N LYS A 103 8.28 -4.06 5.03
CA LYS A 103 9.07 -5.23 4.59
C LYS A 103 8.41 -6.56 4.98
N LYS A 104 7.90 -6.65 6.21
CA LYS A 104 7.16 -7.84 6.66
C LYS A 104 5.89 -8.06 5.83
N ALA A 105 5.11 -7.00 5.57
CA ALA A 105 3.93 -7.10 4.73
C ALA A 105 4.26 -7.59 3.32
N ARG A 106 5.36 -7.09 2.73
CA ARG A 106 5.88 -7.59 1.46
C ARG A 106 6.20 -9.09 1.52
N GLU A 107 6.94 -9.53 2.55
CA GLU A 107 7.30 -10.94 2.74
C GLU A 107 6.05 -11.83 2.84
N LYS A 108 5.02 -11.40 3.58
CA LYS A 108 3.75 -12.13 3.68
C LYS A 108 3.00 -12.24 2.35
N LEU A 109 2.97 -11.17 1.56
CA LEU A 109 2.33 -11.22 0.24
C LEU A 109 3.08 -12.11 -0.76
N ASP A 110 4.40 -12.14 -0.69
CA ASP A 110 5.21 -13.05 -1.51
C ASP A 110 5.04 -14.51 -1.06
N GLU A 111 4.97 -14.76 0.25
CA GLU A 111 4.67 -16.08 0.82
C GLU A 111 3.27 -16.56 0.43
N ALA A 112 2.25 -15.70 0.58
CA ALA A 112 0.88 -15.99 0.17
C ALA A 112 0.79 -16.38 -1.31
N LYS A 113 1.53 -15.67 -2.18
CA LYS A 113 1.59 -16.00 -3.61
C LYS A 113 2.18 -17.39 -3.83
N ARG A 114 3.32 -17.70 -3.19
CA ARG A 114 3.94 -19.03 -3.26
C ARG A 114 2.99 -20.14 -2.78
N LEU A 115 2.35 -19.94 -1.62
CA LEU A 115 1.39 -20.90 -1.07
C LEU A 115 0.21 -21.14 -2.01
N LYS A 116 -0.30 -20.10 -2.67
CA LYS A 116 -1.36 -20.22 -3.67
C LYS A 116 -0.90 -21.04 -4.89
N GLU A 117 0.32 -20.80 -5.38
CA GLU A 117 0.92 -21.54 -6.49
C GLU A 117 1.17 -23.02 -6.15
N GLU A 118 1.46 -23.32 -4.88
CA GLU A 118 1.59 -24.70 -4.35
C GLU A 118 0.24 -25.38 -4.03
N GLY A 119 -0.89 -24.71 -4.28
CA GLY A 119 -2.23 -25.22 -3.96
C GLY A 119 -2.61 -25.17 -2.47
N LYS A 120 -1.78 -24.54 -1.62
CA LYS A 120 -2.00 -24.36 -0.17
C LYS A 120 -2.88 -23.14 0.11
N THR A 121 -4.09 -23.15 -0.45
CA THR A 121 -5.01 -22.01 -0.46
C THR A 121 -5.40 -21.49 0.93
N LYS A 122 -5.57 -22.37 1.93
CA LYS A 122 -5.87 -21.95 3.32
C LYS A 122 -4.74 -21.13 3.93
N GLN A 123 -3.49 -21.61 3.83
CA GLN A 123 -2.33 -20.90 4.37
C GLN A 123 -2.08 -19.60 3.62
N ALA A 124 -2.30 -19.59 2.29
CA ALA A 124 -2.22 -18.36 1.51
C ALA A 124 -3.23 -17.29 2.00
N LYS A 125 -4.44 -17.72 2.40
CA LYS A 125 -5.48 -16.82 2.93
C LYS A 125 -5.09 -16.22 4.28
N GLU A 126 -4.51 -17.01 5.16
CA GLU A 126 -4.01 -16.52 6.48
C GLU A 126 -2.96 -15.41 6.30
N GLU A 127 -1.98 -15.63 5.42
CA GLU A 127 -0.95 -14.62 5.11
C GLU A 127 -1.54 -13.34 4.48
N LEU A 128 -2.60 -13.47 3.67
CA LEU A 128 -3.28 -12.33 3.06
C LEU A 128 -4.11 -11.54 4.09
N GLN A 129 -4.77 -12.21 5.02
CA GLN A 129 -5.57 -11.56 6.07
C GLN A 129 -4.73 -10.62 6.94
N ASP A 130 -3.48 -10.98 7.21
CA ASP A 130 -2.58 -10.12 7.99
C ASP A 130 -2.23 -8.79 7.29
N VAL A 131 -2.29 -8.75 5.96
CA VAL A 131 -1.99 -7.55 5.16
C VAL A 131 -3.25 -6.79 4.77
N HIS A 132 -4.32 -7.51 4.42
CA HIS A 132 -5.56 -6.92 3.94
C HIS A 132 -6.62 -6.69 5.03
N GLY A 133 -6.40 -7.25 6.23
CA GLY A 133 -7.34 -7.25 7.35
C GLY A 133 -8.42 -8.33 7.25
N ASP A 134 -9.18 -8.48 8.33
CA ASP A 134 -10.18 -9.56 8.50
C ASP A 134 -11.31 -9.55 7.45
N ASP A 135 -11.57 -8.40 6.82
CA ASP A 135 -12.58 -8.24 5.77
C ASP A 135 -12.09 -8.79 4.40
N PHE A 136 -10.90 -9.39 4.33
CA PHE A 136 -10.39 -10.01 3.11
C PHE A 136 -11.18 -11.28 2.78
N ASN A 137 -12.24 -11.11 1.99
CA ASN A 137 -12.94 -12.21 1.33
C ASN A 137 -12.26 -12.55 0.01
N SER A 138 -11.62 -13.71 -0.02
CA SER A 138 -11.14 -14.39 -1.22
C SER A 138 -12.27 -15.24 -1.80
N ASP A 139 -13.29 -14.60 -2.37
CA ASP A 139 -14.23 -15.30 -3.25
C ASP A 139 -13.69 -15.29 -4.69
#